data_AF-A0A7K4Y865-F1
#
_entry.id   AF-A0A7K4Y865-F1
#
_cell.length_a   1.000
_cell.length_b   1.000
_cell.length_c   1.000
_cell.angle_alpha   90.00
_cell.angle_beta   90.00
_cell.angle_gamma   90.00
#
_symmetry.space_group_name_H-M   'P 1'
#
loop_
_entity.id
_entity.type
_entity.pdbx_description
1 polymer ?
#
loop_
_entity_poly.entity_id
_entity_poly.type
_entity_poly.pdbx_seq_one_letter_code
_entity_poly.pdbx_strand_id
1 'polypeptide(L)'
;AGSSLKEIFDRINNLLTGKPVQYGGRTVSVTQHPQALDFVYYKLAEKFVRQGEEEVAANYDAAFPIAVVVSGIWEIHPRVGDLFLFHLHKRCPYSVPFYPARKEGTSMEEYQRMLGYQVDDSQLESEENFLKRMSGLIRLYAAVIQQRWPYGNKQGTHPHGLNYGWRWLAQILNIEPLADLTATLLFDFLEVCGNALMKQYEAQFWKTLLLIQDDYIPRIEAITSAGQMGSLVRLKYFLEDCLQRKDIPPPKGALPASFWRS
;
A
#
# COMPACT_ATOMS: atom_id res chain seq x y z
N ALA A 1 -18.95 12.90 -5.73
CA ALA A 1 -17.74 12.04 -5.86
C ALA A 1 -17.75 10.93 -4.82
N GLY A 2 -17.96 11.26 -3.54
CA GLY A 2 -18.19 10.25 -2.50
C GLY A 2 -19.46 9.43 -2.73
N SER A 3 -20.50 10.04 -3.32
CA SER A 3 -21.70 9.38 -3.84
C SER A 3 -21.39 8.24 -4.82
N SER A 4 -20.65 8.53 -5.90
CA SER A 4 -20.22 7.53 -6.89
C SER A 4 -19.33 6.45 -6.28
N LEU A 5 -18.44 6.79 -5.34
CA LEU A 5 -17.62 5.81 -4.64
C LEU A 5 -18.47 4.86 -3.78
N LYS A 6 -19.54 5.38 -3.15
CA LYS A 6 -20.52 4.58 -2.42
C LYS A 6 -21.27 3.61 -3.33
N GLU A 7 -21.66 4.03 -4.54
CA GLU A 7 -22.29 3.13 -5.51
C GLU A 7 -21.38 1.96 -5.89
N ILE A 8 -20.08 2.23 -6.12
CA ILE A 8 -19.08 1.20 -6.39
C ILE A 8 -18.98 0.24 -5.19
N PHE A 9 -18.86 0.77 -3.97
CA PHE A 9 -18.79 -0.03 -2.76
C PHE A 9 -20.03 -0.92 -2.59
N ASP A 10 -21.22 -0.34 -2.69
CA ASP A 10 -22.48 -1.05 -2.52
C ASP A 10 -22.63 -2.14 -3.57
N ARG A 11 -22.23 -1.86 -4.82
CA ARG A 11 -22.27 -2.84 -5.91
C ARG A 11 -21.36 -4.03 -5.64
N ILE A 12 -20.13 -3.79 -5.17
CA ILE A 12 -19.19 -4.85 -4.77
C ILE A 12 -19.79 -5.65 -3.62
N ASN A 13 -20.19 -4.98 -2.54
CA ASN A 13 -20.73 -5.63 -1.35
C ASN A 13 -22.01 -6.43 -1.65
N ASN A 14 -22.89 -5.92 -2.51
CA ASN A 14 -24.09 -6.64 -2.95
C ASN A 14 -23.73 -7.92 -3.69
N LEU A 15 -22.75 -7.89 -4.60
CA LEU A 15 -22.28 -9.10 -5.29
C LEU A 15 -21.72 -10.13 -4.29
N LEU A 16 -20.88 -9.68 -3.35
CA LEU A 16 -20.26 -10.55 -2.35
C LEU A 16 -21.26 -11.15 -1.35
N THR A 17 -22.37 -10.45 -1.08
CA THR A 17 -23.45 -10.94 -0.21
C THR A 17 -24.47 -11.82 -0.94
N GLY A 18 -24.23 -12.19 -2.20
CA GLY A 18 -25.13 -13.06 -2.96
C GLY A 18 -26.29 -12.36 -3.65
N LYS A 19 -26.37 -11.03 -3.58
CA LYS A 19 -27.43 -10.29 -4.26
C LYS A 19 -27.14 -10.18 -5.77
N PRO A 20 -28.18 -10.20 -6.62
CA PRO A 20 -28.01 -9.99 -8.04
C PRO A 20 -27.52 -8.57 -8.35
N VAL A 21 -26.57 -8.46 -9.27
CA VAL A 21 -26.00 -7.18 -9.73
C VAL A 21 -26.10 -7.09 -11.26
N GLN A 22 -26.45 -5.92 -11.80
CA GLN A 22 -26.47 -5.68 -13.24
C GLN A 22 -25.07 -5.39 -13.77
N TYR A 23 -24.67 -6.02 -14.88
CA TYR A 23 -23.43 -5.73 -15.62
C TYR A 23 -23.63 -6.03 -17.11
N GLY A 24 -23.35 -5.07 -17.99
CA GLY A 24 -23.45 -5.25 -19.44
C GLY A 24 -24.82 -5.74 -19.93
N GLY A 25 -25.91 -5.25 -19.33
CA GLY A 25 -27.28 -5.67 -19.65
C GLY A 25 -27.68 -7.06 -19.12
N ARG A 26 -26.82 -7.72 -18.34
CA ARG A 26 -27.09 -9.03 -17.72
C ARG A 26 -27.10 -8.92 -16.20
N THR A 27 -27.94 -9.73 -15.57
CA THR A 27 -27.95 -9.90 -14.12
C THR A 27 -27.03 -11.06 -13.72
N VAL A 28 -26.05 -10.78 -12.86
CA VAL A 28 -25.05 -11.74 -12.38
C VAL A 28 -25.22 -11.93 -10.88
N SER A 29 -25.05 -13.17 -10.39
CA SER A 29 -25.04 -13.48 -8.96
C SER A 29 -24.01 -14.58 -8.66
N VAL A 30 -23.33 -14.47 -7.53
CA VAL A 30 -22.43 -15.52 -7.04
C VAL A 30 -23.17 -16.78 -6.59
N THR A 31 -24.49 -16.73 -6.41
CA THR A 31 -25.30 -17.91 -6.08
C THR A 31 -25.53 -18.86 -7.25
N GLN A 32 -25.16 -18.45 -8.48
CA GLN A 32 -25.35 -19.27 -9.69
C GLN A 32 -24.34 -20.41 -9.83
N HIS A 33 -23.25 -20.42 -9.05
CA HIS A 33 -22.24 -21.47 -9.11
C HIS A 33 -21.56 -21.66 -7.75
N PRO A 34 -21.35 -22.91 -7.27
CA PRO A 34 -20.81 -23.16 -5.93
C PRO A 34 -19.41 -22.58 -5.70
N GLN A 35 -18.60 -22.44 -6.76
CA GLN A 35 -17.24 -21.88 -6.69
C GLN A 35 -17.18 -20.36 -6.93
N ALA A 36 -18.30 -19.70 -7.27
CA ALA A 36 -18.25 -18.31 -7.71
C ALA A 36 -17.84 -17.34 -6.59
N LEU A 37 -18.28 -17.57 -5.36
CA LEU A 37 -17.94 -16.68 -4.24
C LEU A 37 -16.43 -16.66 -3.98
N ASP A 38 -15.81 -17.84 -3.86
CA ASP A 38 -14.37 -17.99 -3.64
C ASP A 38 -13.56 -17.39 -4.79
N PHE A 39 -14.00 -17.61 -6.03
CA PHE A 39 -13.38 -17.03 -7.21
C PHE A 39 -13.45 -15.50 -7.22
N VAL A 40 -14.62 -14.93 -6.88
CA VAL A 40 -14.80 -13.47 -6.83
C VAL A 40 -13.97 -12.86 -5.70
N TYR A 41 -13.87 -13.48 -4.53
CA TYR A 41 -12.98 -13.00 -3.47
C TYR A 41 -11.52 -12.93 -3.93
N TYR A 42 -11.02 -13.98 -4.57
CA TYR A 42 -9.67 -14.01 -5.12
C TYR A 42 -9.46 -12.91 -6.18
N LYS A 43 -10.36 -12.82 -7.16
CA LYS A 43 -10.23 -11.84 -8.26
C LYS A 43 -10.41 -10.40 -7.82
N LEU A 44 -11.27 -10.14 -6.84
CA LEU A 44 -11.43 -8.81 -6.28
C LEU A 44 -10.18 -8.36 -5.53
N ALA A 45 -9.63 -9.22 -4.66
CA ALA A 45 -8.39 -8.96 -3.95
C ALA A 45 -7.21 -8.72 -4.91
N GLU A 46 -7.06 -9.57 -5.94
CA GLU A 46 -6.08 -9.40 -7.02
C GLU A 46 -6.26 -8.03 -7.71
N LYS A 47 -7.50 -7.64 -8.02
CA LYS A 47 -7.77 -6.35 -8.69
C LYS A 47 -7.43 -5.16 -7.80
N PHE A 48 -7.70 -5.22 -6.50
CA PHE A 48 -7.31 -4.14 -5.58
C PHE A 48 -5.80 -3.92 -5.56
N VAL A 49 -5.01 -4.99 -5.49
CA VAL A 49 -3.54 -4.91 -5.53
C VAL A 49 -3.07 -4.37 -6.88
N ARG A 50 -3.66 -4.84 -8.00
CA ARG A 50 -3.35 -4.32 -9.34
C ARG A 50 -3.62 -2.83 -9.50
N GLN A 51 -4.64 -2.28 -8.85
CA GLN A 51 -4.88 -0.84 -8.87
C GLN A 51 -3.75 -0.05 -8.19
N GLY A 52 -3.07 -0.64 -7.20
CA GLY A 52 -1.84 -0.10 -6.65
C GLY A 52 -0.69 -0.11 -7.66
N GLU A 53 -0.56 -1.17 -8.45
CA GLU A 53 0.47 -1.32 -9.48
C GLU A 53 0.27 -0.39 -10.69
N GLU A 54 -0.99 -0.08 -11.03
CA GLU A 54 -1.38 0.65 -12.24
C GLU A 54 -1.75 2.11 -11.90
N GLU A 55 -2.92 2.30 -11.27
CA GLU A 55 -3.51 3.63 -11.05
C GLU A 55 -2.75 4.44 -10.01
N VAL A 56 -2.41 3.83 -8.87
CA VAL A 56 -1.69 4.55 -7.80
C VAL A 56 -0.26 4.85 -8.24
N ALA A 57 0.40 3.91 -8.91
CA ALA A 57 1.73 4.12 -9.48
C ALA A 57 1.75 5.27 -10.51
N ALA A 58 0.66 5.50 -11.24
CA ALA A 58 0.51 6.61 -12.18
C ALA A 58 0.07 7.92 -11.51
N ASN A 59 -0.77 7.85 -10.47
CA ASN A 59 -1.30 8.98 -9.73
C ASN A 59 -1.45 8.62 -8.23
N TYR A 60 -0.51 9.07 -7.41
CA TYR A 60 -0.46 8.74 -5.99
C TYR A 60 -1.71 9.15 -5.21
N ASP A 61 -2.41 10.22 -5.62
CA ASP A 61 -3.64 10.68 -4.97
C ASP A 61 -4.78 9.66 -5.07
N ALA A 62 -4.74 8.76 -6.06
CA ALA A 62 -5.73 7.69 -6.22
C ALA A 62 -5.68 6.64 -5.11
N ALA A 63 -4.60 6.60 -4.30
CA ALA A 63 -4.46 5.64 -3.20
C ALA A 63 -5.62 5.71 -2.21
N PHE A 64 -6.07 6.91 -1.83
CA PHE A 64 -7.09 7.11 -0.80
C PHE A 64 -8.50 6.63 -1.18
N PRO A 65 -9.09 7.01 -2.34
CA PRO A 65 -10.40 6.49 -2.74
C PRO A 65 -10.40 4.97 -2.96
N ILE A 66 -9.29 4.38 -3.40
CA ILE A 66 -9.17 2.92 -3.50
C ILE A 66 -9.08 2.30 -2.10
N ALA A 67 -8.20 2.81 -1.24
CA ALA A 67 -7.94 2.29 0.09
C ALA A 67 -9.18 2.27 0.99
N VAL A 68 -10.01 3.31 0.94
CA VAL A 68 -11.22 3.37 1.77
C VAL A 68 -12.25 2.32 1.37
N VAL A 69 -12.33 1.97 0.08
CA VAL A 69 -13.16 0.86 -0.41
C VAL A 69 -12.59 -0.49 0.03
N VAL A 70 -11.26 -0.68 -0.12
CA VAL A 70 -10.58 -1.90 0.35
C VAL A 70 -10.83 -2.12 1.83
N SER A 71 -10.60 -1.09 2.66
CA SER A 71 -10.81 -1.14 4.12
C SER A 71 -12.25 -1.53 4.47
N GLY A 72 -13.26 -0.90 3.85
CA GLY A 72 -14.66 -1.22 4.12
C GLY A 72 -15.07 -2.63 3.66
N ILE A 73 -14.57 -3.09 2.51
CA ILE A 73 -14.84 -4.45 2.05
C ILE A 73 -14.16 -5.46 2.97
N TRP A 74 -12.95 -5.18 3.44
CA TRP A 74 -12.24 -6.01 4.41
C TRP A 74 -13.01 -6.12 5.72
N GLU A 75 -13.53 -5.00 6.25
CA GLU A 75 -14.34 -5.00 7.48
C GLU A 75 -15.57 -5.93 7.38
N ILE A 76 -16.23 -5.98 6.22
CA ILE A 76 -17.42 -6.82 6.00
C ILE A 76 -17.05 -8.26 5.61
N HIS A 77 -16.00 -8.42 4.81
CA HIS A 77 -15.57 -9.68 4.21
C HIS A 77 -14.08 -9.94 4.51
N PRO A 78 -13.72 -10.39 5.73
CA PRO A 78 -12.33 -10.54 6.15
C PRO A 78 -11.47 -11.41 5.21
N ARG A 79 -12.07 -12.42 4.58
CA ARG A 79 -11.41 -13.28 3.59
C ARG A 79 -10.88 -12.52 2.38
N VAL A 80 -11.54 -11.45 1.95
CA VAL A 80 -11.03 -10.57 0.87
C VAL A 80 -9.77 -9.85 1.33
N GLY A 81 -9.71 -9.44 2.60
CA GLY A 81 -8.55 -8.81 3.20
C GLY A 81 -7.34 -9.74 3.32
N ASP A 82 -7.55 -10.98 3.75
CA ASP A 82 -6.47 -11.99 3.77
C ASP A 82 -5.92 -12.25 2.37
N LEU A 83 -6.79 -12.33 1.35
CA LEU A 83 -6.40 -12.47 -0.03
C LEU A 83 -5.72 -11.21 -0.58
N PHE A 84 -6.13 -10.01 -0.13
CA PHE A 84 -5.47 -8.76 -0.48
C PHE A 84 -4.04 -8.77 0.03
N LEU A 85 -3.80 -9.14 1.30
CA LEU A 85 -2.46 -9.30 1.85
C LEU A 85 -1.66 -10.37 1.10
N PHE A 86 -2.27 -11.52 0.78
CA PHE A 86 -1.62 -12.57 -0.01
C PHE A 86 -1.10 -12.03 -1.36
N HIS A 87 -1.96 -11.34 -2.11
CA HIS A 87 -1.57 -10.76 -3.39
C HIS A 87 -0.54 -9.65 -3.23
N LEU A 88 -0.72 -8.76 -2.25
CA LEU A 88 0.19 -7.66 -1.98
C LEU A 88 1.58 -8.17 -1.61
N HIS A 89 1.69 -9.11 -0.67
CA HIS A 89 2.96 -9.67 -0.23
C HIS A 89 3.68 -10.43 -1.35
N LYS A 90 2.93 -11.12 -2.21
CA LYS A 90 3.50 -11.82 -3.37
C LYS A 90 4.03 -10.85 -4.43
N ARG A 91 3.33 -9.73 -4.65
CA ARG A 91 3.68 -8.72 -5.68
C ARG A 91 4.73 -7.73 -5.19
N CYS A 92 4.72 -7.41 -3.89
CA CYS A 92 5.62 -6.49 -3.20
C CYS A 92 6.05 -7.14 -1.88
N PRO A 93 7.11 -7.97 -1.87
CA PRO A 93 7.61 -8.60 -0.64
C PRO A 93 8.03 -7.56 0.42
N TYR A 94 8.34 -6.34 -0.01
CA TYR A 94 8.71 -5.19 0.81
C TYR A 94 7.55 -4.64 1.66
N SER A 95 6.31 -5.05 1.40
CA SER A 95 5.17 -4.79 2.28
C SER A 95 5.19 -5.65 3.56
N VAL A 96 6.00 -6.72 3.61
CA VAL A 96 6.28 -7.57 4.80
C VAL A 96 7.57 -7.19 5.54
N PRO A 97 8.20 -6.06 5.15
CA PRO A 97 9.63 -5.74 5.25
C PRO A 97 10.59 -6.93 5.27
N PHE A 98 10.56 -7.71 4.19
CA PHE A 98 11.49 -8.82 3.99
C PHE A 98 12.25 -8.61 2.68
N TYR A 99 13.58 -8.71 2.72
CA TYR A 99 14.45 -8.74 1.55
C TYR A 99 14.79 -10.21 1.24
N PRO A 100 14.21 -10.81 0.19
CA PRO A 100 14.54 -12.18 -0.19
C PRO A 100 16.03 -12.32 -0.47
N ALA A 101 16.73 -13.17 0.28
CA ALA A 101 18.10 -13.53 -0.06
C ALA A 101 18.12 -14.55 -1.20
N ARG A 102 19.07 -14.41 -2.12
CA ARG A 102 19.28 -15.40 -3.18
C ARG A 102 19.78 -16.70 -2.57
N LYS A 103 19.06 -17.80 -2.81
CA LYS A 103 19.51 -19.14 -2.41
C LYS A 103 20.49 -19.70 -3.44
N GLU A 104 21.40 -20.54 -2.98
CA GLU A 104 22.31 -21.28 -3.86
C GLU A 104 21.49 -22.17 -4.82
N GLY A 105 21.85 -22.15 -6.11
CA GLY A 105 21.11 -22.85 -7.15
C GLY A 105 19.92 -22.09 -7.75
N THR A 106 19.49 -20.95 -7.19
CA THR A 106 18.43 -20.12 -7.78
C THR A 106 18.96 -19.33 -8.98
N SER A 107 18.24 -19.40 -10.11
CA SER A 107 18.57 -18.63 -11.32
C SER A 107 18.38 -17.13 -11.07
N MET A 108 19.03 -16.27 -11.87
CA MET A 108 18.87 -14.82 -11.71
C MET A 108 17.42 -14.39 -11.99
N GLU A 109 16.78 -15.00 -12.99
CA GLU A 109 15.39 -14.71 -13.33
C GLU A 109 14.42 -15.11 -12.20
N GLU A 110 14.61 -16.30 -11.62
CA GLU A 110 13.79 -16.74 -10.48
C GLU A 110 14.00 -15.82 -9.27
N TYR A 111 15.24 -15.40 -9.02
CA TYR A 111 15.54 -14.45 -7.96
C TYR A 111 14.88 -13.08 -8.20
N GLN A 112 14.92 -12.55 -9.42
CA GLN A 112 14.24 -11.29 -9.77
C GLN A 112 12.73 -11.40 -9.58
N ARG A 113 12.11 -12.52 -9.97
CA ARG A 113 10.69 -12.77 -9.70
C ARG A 113 10.39 -12.82 -8.20
N MET A 114 11.28 -13.39 -7.39
CA MET A 114 11.16 -13.39 -5.92
C MET A 114 11.24 -11.99 -5.33
N LEU A 115 12.06 -11.11 -5.90
CA LEU A 115 12.12 -9.68 -5.56
C LEU A 115 10.88 -8.89 -6.03
N GLY A 116 9.98 -9.54 -6.78
CA GLY A 116 8.76 -8.93 -7.28
C GLY A 116 8.91 -8.26 -8.64
N TYR A 117 10.02 -8.48 -9.36
CA TYR A 117 10.14 -8.01 -10.74
C TYR A 117 9.15 -8.73 -11.66
N GLN A 118 8.59 -7.99 -12.60
CA GLN A 118 7.78 -8.53 -13.68
C GLN A 118 8.66 -8.85 -14.90
N VAL A 119 8.28 -9.93 -15.60
CA VAL A 119 8.85 -10.31 -16.88
C VAL A 119 7.70 -10.27 -17.89
N ASP A 120 7.79 -9.36 -18.85
CA ASP A 120 6.81 -9.20 -19.93
C ASP A 120 7.47 -9.53 -21.27
N ASP A 121 6.85 -10.38 -22.08
CA ASP A 121 7.41 -10.88 -23.36
C ASP A 121 8.89 -11.33 -23.28
N SER A 122 9.27 -12.00 -22.18
CA SER A 122 10.65 -12.44 -21.88
C SER A 122 11.65 -11.30 -21.62
N GLN A 123 11.18 -10.07 -21.46
CA GLN A 123 11.98 -8.93 -21.01
C GLN A 123 11.68 -8.63 -19.55
N LEU A 124 12.74 -8.50 -18.76
CA LEU A 124 12.65 -8.00 -17.40
C LEU A 124 12.24 -6.53 -17.44
N GLU A 125 11.31 -6.13 -16.58
CA GLU A 125 10.96 -4.72 -16.43
C GLU A 125 12.17 -3.87 -16.02
N SER A 126 12.15 -2.59 -16.37
CA SER A 126 13.19 -1.65 -15.94
C SER A 126 13.11 -1.36 -14.44
N GLU A 127 14.24 -0.98 -13.84
CA GLU A 127 14.32 -0.56 -12.44
C GLU A 127 13.34 0.58 -12.11
N GLU A 128 13.19 1.54 -13.03
CA GLU A 128 12.26 2.66 -12.86
C GLU A 128 10.81 2.18 -12.79
N ASN A 129 10.39 1.29 -13.69
CA ASN A 129 9.03 0.74 -13.70
C ASN A 129 8.77 -0.12 -12.46
N PHE A 130 9.75 -0.93 -12.06
CA PHE A 130 9.72 -1.70 -10.83
C PHE A 130 9.52 -0.79 -9.60
N LEU A 131 10.36 0.23 -9.41
CA LEU A 131 10.29 1.16 -8.28
C LEU A 131 8.96 1.92 -8.25
N LYS A 132 8.49 2.39 -9.41
CA LYS A 132 7.20 3.08 -9.53
C LYS A 132 6.04 2.18 -9.11
N ARG A 133 6.08 0.89 -9.48
CA ARG A 133 5.07 -0.09 -9.11
C ARG A 133 5.10 -0.43 -7.61
N MET A 134 6.30 -0.60 -7.04
CA MET A 134 6.47 -0.80 -5.59
C MET A 134 6.01 0.43 -4.79
N SER A 135 6.30 1.63 -5.26
CA SER A 135 5.80 2.89 -4.70
C SER A 135 4.28 2.91 -4.63
N GLY A 136 3.61 2.62 -5.76
CA GLY A 136 2.14 2.57 -5.81
C GLY A 136 1.53 1.56 -4.85
N LEU A 137 2.14 0.37 -4.73
CA LEU A 137 1.71 -0.68 -3.80
C LEU A 137 1.88 -0.28 -2.33
N ILE A 138 3.03 0.29 -1.95
CA ILE A 138 3.28 0.74 -0.57
C ILE A 138 2.40 1.93 -0.20
N ARG A 139 2.17 2.87 -1.13
CA ARG A 139 1.25 3.99 -0.92
C ARG A 139 -0.19 3.52 -0.72
N LEU A 140 -0.65 2.56 -1.54
CA LEU A 140 -1.96 1.94 -1.35
C LEU A 140 -2.07 1.25 0.01
N TYR A 141 -1.06 0.45 0.39
CA TYR A 141 -1.02 -0.21 1.69
C TYR A 141 -1.06 0.79 2.86
N ALA A 142 -0.21 1.82 2.82
CA ALA A 142 -0.14 2.88 3.81
C ALA A 142 -1.45 3.67 3.92
N ALA A 143 -2.20 3.82 2.82
CA ALA A 143 -3.54 4.38 2.85
C ALA A 143 -4.56 3.40 3.47
N VAL A 144 -4.52 2.10 3.13
CA VAL A 144 -5.45 1.09 3.67
C VAL A 144 -5.38 1.01 5.20
N ILE A 145 -4.20 1.04 5.80
CA ILE A 145 -4.04 0.88 7.26
C ILE A 145 -4.59 2.04 8.11
N GLN A 146 -4.84 3.19 7.48
CA GLN A 146 -5.31 4.42 8.16
C GLN A 146 -6.71 4.85 7.74
N GLN A 147 -7.19 4.41 6.58
CA GLN A 147 -8.52 4.76 6.08
C GLN A 147 -9.58 3.84 6.67
N ARG A 148 -10.77 4.38 6.91
CA ARG A 148 -11.91 3.60 7.36
C ARG A 148 -13.16 4.02 6.60
N TRP A 149 -13.93 3.04 6.14
CA TRP A 149 -15.17 3.30 5.43
C TRP A 149 -16.12 4.14 6.28
N PRO A 150 -16.63 5.28 5.77
CA PRO A 150 -17.34 6.23 6.62
C PRO A 150 -18.78 5.81 6.94
N TYR A 151 -19.38 4.95 6.14
CA TYR A 151 -20.79 4.54 6.26
C TYR A 151 -20.93 3.19 6.99
N GLY A 152 -22.01 3.00 7.74
CA GLY A 152 -22.28 1.77 8.50
C GLY A 152 -21.88 1.85 9.97
N ASN A 153 -22.09 0.75 10.71
CA ASN A 153 -21.86 0.70 12.15
C ASN A 153 -20.37 0.44 12.46
N LYS A 154 -19.68 1.41 13.07
CA LYS A 154 -18.22 1.39 13.30
C LYS A 154 -17.80 0.80 14.65
N GLN A 155 -18.54 -0.16 15.18
CA GLN A 155 -18.31 -0.69 16.54
C GLN A 155 -17.07 -1.61 16.66
N GLY A 156 -16.43 -2.01 15.55
CA GLY A 156 -15.21 -2.83 15.55
C GLY A 156 -13.90 -2.04 15.47
N THR A 157 -12.77 -2.71 15.70
CA THR A 157 -11.43 -2.20 15.38
C THR A 157 -11.15 -2.31 13.88
N HIS A 158 -10.28 -1.45 13.34
CA HIS A 158 -9.84 -1.57 11.96
C HIS A 158 -9.13 -2.94 11.76
N PRO A 159 -9.47 -3.73 10.73
CA PRO A 159 -9.00 -5.11 10.59
C PRO A 159 -7.48 -5.21 10.37
N HIS A 160 -6.88 -4.16 9.81
CA HIS A 160 -5.44 -4.06 9.55
C HIS A 160 -4.93 -2.64 9.86
N GLY A 161 -5.04 -2.21 11.12
CA GLY A 161 -4.87 -0.81 11.53
C GLY A 161 -3.43 -0.28 11.57
N LEU A 162 -3.26 0.95 12.07
CA LEU A 162 -1.97 1.66 12.20
C LEU A 162 -0.90 0.92 13.01
N ASN A 163 -1.26 -0.07 13.83
CA ASN A 163 -0.31 -0.94 14.52
C ASN A 163 0.56 -1.75 13.54
N TYR A 164 -0.01 -2.15 12.39
CA TYR A 164 0.75 -2.80 11.32
C TYR A 164 1.69 -1.82 10.61
N GLY A 165 1.34 -0.54 10.54
CA GLY A 165 2.24 0.50 10.01
C GLY A 165 3.43 0.79 10.93
N TRP A 166 3.20 0.86 12.24
CA TRP A 166 4.29 0.94 13.22
C TRP A 166 5.22 -0.27 13.12
N ARG A 167 4.65 -1.47 13.04
CA ARG A 167 5.43 -2.70 12.88
C ARG A 167 6.24 -2.70 11.58
N TRP A 168 5.64 -2.26 10.47
CA TRP A 168 6.32 -2.16 9.17
C TRP A 168 7.56 -1.25 9.27
N LEU A 169 7.40 -0.05 9.84
CA LEU A 169 8.52 0.87 10.05
C LEU A 169 9.58 0.30 10.99
N ALA A 170 9.17 -0.28 12.13
CA ALA A 170 10.13 -0.89 13.04
C ALA A 170 10.90 -2.03 12.37
N GLN A 171 10.25 -2.86 11.55
CA GLN A 171 10.92 -3.97 10.86
C GLN A 171 11.86 -3.49 9.76
N ILE A 172 11.45 -2.54 8.92
CA ILE A 172 12.30 -2.05 7.83
C ILE A 172 13.54 -1.32 8.36
N LEU A 173 13.44 -0.63 9.50
CA LEU A 173 14.58 0.08 10.11
C LEU A 173 15.55 -0.84 10.88
N ASN A 174 15.15 -2.10 11.12
CA ASN A 174 15.96 -3.11 11.80
C ASN A 174 16.71 -4.07 10.85
N ILE A 175 16.63 -3.86 9.54
CA ILE A 175 17.38 -4.61 8.53
C ILE A 175 18.37 -3.70 7.81
N GLU A 176 19.28 -4.25 7.00
CA GLU A 176 20.18 -3.44 6.18
C GLU A 176 19.42 -2.87 4.97
N PRO A 177 19.55 -1.57 4.68
CA PRO A 177 18.86 -0.98 3.55
C PRO A 177 19.40 -1.52 2.23
N LEU A 178 18.52 -1.58 1.24
CA LEU A 178 18.85 -1.66 -0.18
C LEU A 178 18.88 -0.26 -0.79
N ALA A 179 19.93 0.05 -1.55
CA ALA A 179 20.09 1.33 -2.25
C ALA A 179 18.88 1.60 -3.17
N ASP A 180 18.49 2.88 -3.25
CA ASP A 180 17.33 3.41 -4.00
C ASP A 180 15.95 2.90 -3.52
N LEU A 181 15.75 1.58 -3.45
CA LEU A 181 14.49 0.95 -3.04
C LEU A 181 14.08 1.35 -1.62
N THR A 182 14.95 1.17 -0.63
CA THR A 182 14.56 1.42 0.78
C THR A 182 14.24 2.88 1.02
N ALA A 183 15.03 3.79 0.43
CA ALA A 183 14.79 5.22 0.50
C ALA A 183 13.44 5.60 -0.14
N THR A 184 13.14 5.03 -1.31
CA THR A 184 11.86 5.23 -2.02
C THR A 184 10.69 4.78 -1.15
N LEU A 185 10.70 3.53 -0.67
CA LEU A 185 9.59 2.98 0.10
C LEU A 185 9.39 3.69 1.44
N LEU A 186 10.48 4.07 2.13
CA LEU A 186 10.40 4.85 3.37
C LEU A 186 9.75 6.21 3.13
N PHE A 187 10.21 6.96 2.11
CA PHE A 187 9.62 8.25 1.76
C PHE A 187 8.14 8.11 1.43
N ASP A 188 7.79 7.19 0.54
CA ASP A 188 6.41 6.98 0.09
C ASP A 188 5.47 6.59 1.23
N PHE A 189 5.93 5.72 2.13
CA PHE A 189 5.16 5.30 3.29
C PHE A 189 4.95 6.44 4.29
N LEU A 190 6.01 7.19 4.61
CA LEU A 190 5.95 8.32 5.54
C LEU A 190 5.11 9.48 5.00
N GLU A 191 5.20 9.77 3.70
CA GLU A 191 4.38 10.81 3.06
C GLU A 191 2.89 10.47 3.16
N VAL A 192 2.52 9.19 3.01
CA VAL A 192 1.12 8.76 3.02
C VAL A 192 0.57 8.58 4.44
N CYS A 193 1.27 7.93 5.35
CA CYS A 193 0.73 7.58 6.67
C CYS A 193 1.46 8.20 7.87
N GLY A 194 2.54 8.97 7.64
CA GLY A 194 3.30 9.61 8.70
C GLY A 194 2.45 10.54 9.56
N ASN A 195 1.54 11.32 8.97
CA ASN A 195 0.62 12.17 9.74
C ASN A 195 -0.28 11.36 10.69
N ALA A 196 -0.81 10.22 10.24
CA ALA A 196 -1.67 9.37 11.05
C ALA A 196 -0.87 8.66 12.17
N LEU A 197 0.34 8.17 11.85
CA LEU A 197 1.24 7.57 12.83
C LEU A 197 1.70 8.58 13.90
N MET A 198 1.98 9.82 13.48
CA MET A 198 2.33 10.90 14.39
C MET A 198 1.22 11.17 15.40
N LYS A 199 -0.03 11.26 14.94
CA LYS A 199 -1.19 11.45 15.82
C LYS A 199 -1.42 10.28 16.79
N GLN A 200 -1.09 9.06 16.37
CA GLN A 200 -1.35 7.85 17.15
C GLN A 200 -0.27 7.54 18.19
N TYR A 201 1.00 7.82 17.88
CA TYR A 201 2.16 7.42 18.69
C TYR A 201 3.01 8.59 19.19
N GLU A 202 2.73 9.81 18.72
CA GLU A 202 3.29 11.08 19.19
C GLU A 202 4.82 11.02 19.39
N ALA A 203 5.29 11.17 20.63
CA ALA A 203 6.70 11.20 20.99
C ALA A 203 7.47 9.94 20.52
N GLN A 204 6.83 8.76 20.49
CA GLN A 204 7.51 7.55 20.00
C GLN A 204 7.77 7.65 18.50
N PHE A 205 6.86 8.24 17.74
CA PHE A 205 7.06 8.43 16.31
C PHE A 205 8.13 9.48 16.00
N TRP A 206 8.21 10.57 16.79
CA TRP A 206 9.31 11.53 16.66
C TRP A 206 10.68 10.88 16.87
N LYS A 207 10.83 10.00 17.87
CA LYS A 207 12.06 9.25 18.09
C LYS A 207 12.42 8.39 16.87
N THR A 208 11.42 7.78 16.23
CA THR A 208 11.64 7.02 14.98
C THR A 208 12.12 7.92 13.85
N LEU A 209 11.58 9.13 13.67
CA LEU A 209 12.05 10.05 12.63
C LEU A 209 13.48 10.52 12.85
N LEU A 210 13.86 10.82 14.10
CA LEU A 210 15.23 11.16 14.47
C LEU A 210 16.18 9.98 14.22
N LEU A 211 15.79 8.75 14.60
CA LEU A 211 16.56 7.54 14.27
C LEU A 211 16.76 7.39 12.75
N ILE A 212 15.74 7.68 11.94
CA ILE A 212 15.87 7.62 10.48
C ILE A 212 16.89 8.66 10.00
N GLN A 213 16.82 9.89 10.51
CA GLN A 213 17.70 10.98 10.11
C GLN A 213 19.15 10.75 10.52
N ASP A 214 19.37 10.40 11.79
CA ASP A 214 20.69 10.42 12.41
C ASP A 214 21.44 9.10 12.23
N ASP A 215 20.73 7.97 12.18
CA ASP A 215 21.33 6.64 12.13
C ASP A 215 21.07 5.89 10.81
N TYR A 216 19.84 5.96 10.27
CA TYR A 216 19.45 5.14 9.13
C TYR A 216 19.84 5.76 7.77
N ILE A 217 19.69 7.07 7.60
CA ILE A 217 20.11 7.79 6.37
C ILE A 217 21.62 7.60 6.10
N PRO A 218 22.53 7.74 7.08
CA PRO A 218 23.95 7.47 6.85
C PRO A 218 24.24 6.05 6.38
N ARG A 219 23.46 5.05 6.83
CA ARG A 219 23.57 3.67 6.35
C ARG A 219 23.17 3.54 4.89
N ILE A 220 22.12 4.25 4.45
CA ILE A 220 21.73 4.31 3.03
C ILE A 220 22.80 5.04 2.21
N GLU A 221 23.35 6.15 2.71
CA GLU A 221 24.41 6.92 2.05
C GLU A 221 25.65 6.06 1.78
N ALA A 222 26.06 5.24 2.76
CA ALA A 222 27.26 4.40 2.65
C ALA A 222 27.18 3.34 1.53
N ILE A 223 25.98 2.92 1.13
CA ILE A 223 25.75 1.89 0.10
C ILE A 223 25.25 2.46 -1.23
N THR A 224 24.86 3.73 -1.29
CA THR A 224 24.23 4.33 -2.46
C THR A 224 25.27 5.02 -3.33
N SER A 225 25.33 4.64 -4.61
CA SER A 225 26.24 5.28 -5.57
C SER A 225 25.76 6.70 -5.92
N ALA A 226 26.68 7.58 -6.34
CA ALA A 226 26.36 8.99 -6.66
C ALA A 226 25.22 9.14 -7.70
N GLY A 227 25.09 8.19 -8.64
CA GLY A 227 24.03 8.19 -9.66
C GLY A 227 22.64 7.75 -9.16
N GLN A 228 22.53 7.20 -7.94
CA GLN A 228 21.31 6.63 -7.37
C GLN A 228 20.80 7.43 -6.15
N MET A 229 21.35 8.61 -5.90
CA MET A 229 21.02 9.43 -4.73
C MET A 229 19.62 10.07 -4.78
N GLY A 230 18.93 10.02 -5.91
CA GLY A 230 17.66 10.74 -6.12
C GLY A 230 16.60 10.44 -5.07
N SER A 231 16.37 9.16 -4.76
CA SER A 231 15.35 8.77 -3.78
C SER A 231 15.74 9.10 -2.35
N LEU A 232 17.03 8.96 -2.02
CA LEU A 232 17.57 9.35 -0.72
C LEU A 232 17.46 10.86 -0.50
N VAL A 233 17.76 11.68 -1.51
CA VAL A 233 17.64 13.14 -1.44
C VAL A 233 16.19 13.56 -1.16
N ARG A 234 15.19 12.92 -1.79
CA ARG A 234 13.77 13.18 -1.50
C ARG A 234 13.41 12.84 -0.05
N LEU A 235 13.86 11.69 0.45
CA LEU A 235 13.63 11.28 1.84
C LEU A 235 14.24 12.29 2.83
N LYS A 236 15.48 12.74 2.58
CA LYS A 236 16.16 13.75 3.41
C LYS A 236 15.38 15.06 3.45
N TYR A 237 15.02 15.61 2.29
CA TYR A 237 14.26 16.86 2.24
C TYR A 237 12.91 16.76 2.95
N PHE A 238 12.21 15.63 2.80
CA PHE A 238 10.94 15.40 3.50
C PHE A 238 11.11 15.40 5.02
N LEU A 239 12.13 14.68 5.54
CA LEU A 239 12.40 14.60 6.97
C LEU A 239 12.86 15.95 7.53
N GLU A 240 13.77 16.64 6.85
CA GLU A 240 14.25 17.97 7.23
C GLU A 240 13.09 18.97 7.37
N ASP A 241 12.18 19.01 6.39
CA ASP A 241 11.00 19.89 6.45
C ASP A 241 10.06 19.52 7.62
N CYS A 242 9.77 18.22 7.81
CA CYS A 242 8.91 17.77 8.90
C CYS A 242 9.49 18.09 10.29
N LEU A 243 10.79 17.86 10.48
CA LEU A 243 11.48 18.10 11.75
C LEU A 243 11.61 19.58 12.05
N GLN A 244 11.91 20.41 11.04
CA GLN A 244 11.97 21.86 11.19
C GLN A 244 10.59 22.44 11.57
N ARG A 245 9.52 21.95 10.93
CA ARG A 245 8.15 22.39 11.22
C ARG A 245 7.59 21.79 12.51
N LYS A 246 8.17 20.71 13.01
CA LYS A 246 7.63 19.87 14.08
C LYS A 246 6.21 19.39 13.77
N ASP A 247 5.95 19.10 12.50
CA ASP A 247 4.67 18.59 12.01
C ASP A 247 4.92 17.75 10.75
N ILE A 248 4.03 16.78 10.51
CA ILE A 248 4.01 16.04 9.25
C ILE A 248 2.76 16.47 8.50
N PRO A 249 2.87 17.00 7.27
CA PRO A 249 1.71 17.44 6.53
C PRO A 249 0.72 16.28 6.31
N PRO A 250 -0.59 16.55 6.27
CA PRO A 250 -1.55 15.55 5.83
C PRO A 250 -1.21 15.10 4.39
N PRO A 251 -1.41 13.83 4.05
CA PRO A 251 -1.05 13.32 2.75
C PRO A 251 -1.87 13.99 1.64
N LYS A 252 -1.22 14.23 0.50
CA LYS A 252 -1.92 14.65 -0.72
C LYS A 252 -2.89 13.55 -1.15
N GLY A 253 -4.07 13.95 -1.61
CA GLY A 253 -5.15 13.01 -1.95
C GLY A 253 -6.02 12.52 -0.78
N ALA A 254 -5.76 12.94 0.47
CA ALA A 254 -6.65 12.66 1.59
C ALA A 254 -8.10 13.09 1.27
N LEU A 255 -9.10 12.32 1.72
CA LEU A 255 -10.51 12.56 1.39
C LEU A 255 -11.16 13.52 2.40
N PRO A 256 -11.33 14.82 2.08
CA PRO A 256 -11.92 15.78 3.00
C PRO A 256 -13.43 15.55 3.19
N ALA A 257 -14.03 16.16 4.22
CA ALA A 257 -15.47 16.09 4.43
C ALA A 257 -16.31 16.63 3.26
N SER A 258 -15.77 17.50 2.41
CA SER A 258 -16.42 17.96 1.17
C SER A 258 -16.54 16.85 0.12
N PHE A 259 -15.56 15.94 0.03
CA PHE A 259 -15.61 14.79 -0.89
C PHE A 259 -16.83 13.91 -0.62
N TRP A 260 -17.10 13.61 0.65
CA TRP A 260 -18.22 12.76 1.08
C TRP A 260 -19.59 13.42 0.98
N ARG A 261 -19.65 14.76 0.97
CA ARG A 261 -20.89 15.52 0.77
C ARG A 261 -21.25 15.70 -0.71
N SER A 262 -20.34 15.36 -1.62
CA SER A 262 -20.53 15.38 -3.08
C SER A 262 -20.90 14.01 -3.64
#